data_AF-A0A0K0FHS2-F1
#
_entry.id   AF-A0A0K0FHS2-F1
#
_cell.length_a   1.000
_cell.length_b   1.000
_cell.length_c   1.000
_cell.angle_alpha   90.00
_cell.angle_beta   90.00
_cell.angle_gamma   90.00
#
_symmetry.space_group_name_H-M   'P 1'
#
loop_
_entity.id
_entity.type
_entity.pdbx_description
1 polymer ?
#
loop_
_entity_poly.entity_id
_entity_poly.type
_entity_poly.pdbx_seq_one_letter_code
_entity_poly.pdbx_strand_id
1 'polypeptide(L)'
;MPSINEIRIIFLYEFKRGTNASKTVRNINEAFRENLVSRVTAKRWFKKFKEGDESLENEERGRPDSVVDNEELKGVVEANLRQTVEKIAGALEVSKSSVSRYLQ
;
A
#
# COMPACT_ATOMS: atom_id res chain seq x y z
N MET A 1 18.16 14.23 -6.86
CA MET A 1 17.15 13.22 -7.24
C MET A 1 15.88 13.52 -6.45
N PRO A 2 14.71 13.74 -7.08
CA PRO A 2 13.51 14.08 -6.32
C PRO A 2 12.96 12.83 -5.63
N SER A 3 12.43 13.03 -4.43
CA SER A 3 11.67 12.04 -3.68
C SER A 3 10.38 11.65 -4.40
N ILE A 4 9.79 10.52 -3.99
CA ILE A 4 8.51 10.05 -4.52
C ILE A 4 7.41 11.11 -4.35
N ASN A 5 7.40 11.83 -3.22
CA ASN A 5 6.40 12.88 -2.97
C ASN A 5 6.58 14.08 -3.90
N GLU A 6 7.82 14.50 -4.14
CA GLU A 6 8.11 15.58 -5.10
C GLU A 6 7.68 15.20 -6.52
N ILE A 7 7.88 13.94 -6.94
CA ILE A 7 7.39 13.46 -8.25
C ILE A 7 5.86 13.59 -8.35
N ARG A 8 5.13 13.27 -7.28
CA ARG A 8 3.66 13.38 -7.25
C ARG A 8 3.19 14.83 -7.34
N ILE A 9 3.88 15.74 -6.65
CA ILE A 9 3.65 17.18 -6.76
C ILE A 9 3.84 17.63 -8.21
N ILE A 10 4.91 17.18 -8.87
CA ILE A 10 5.17 17.49 -10.29
C ILE A 10 4.04 16.94 -11.19
N PHE A 11 3.52 15.73 -10.93
CA PHE A 11 2.38 15.22 -11.69
C PHE A 11 1.15 16.10 -11.55
N LEU A 12 0.82 16.51 -10.32
CA LEU A 12 -0.35 17.38 -10.08
C LEU A 12 -0.17 18.73 -10.78
N TYR A 13 1.03 19.32 -10.69
CA TYR A 13 1.37 20.55 -11.39
C TYR A 13 1.20 20.43 -12.91
N GLU A 14 1.77 19.40 -13.54
CA GLU A 14 1.66 19.19 -14.99
C GLU A 14 0.22 18.87 -15.42
N PHE A 15 -0.53 18.15 -14.59
CA PHE A 15 -1.96 17.91 -14.82
C PHE A 15 -2.77 19.22 -14.82
N LYS A 16 -2.57 20.09 -13.82
CA LYS A 16 -3.22 21.41 -13.76
C LYS A 16 -2.84 22.33 -14.92
N ARG A 17 -1.63 22.16 -15.48
CA ARG A 17 -1.20 22.85 -16.71
C ARG A 17 -1.85 22.32 -17.99
N GLY A 18 -2.58 21.21 -17.93
CA GLY A 18 -3.16 20.54 -19.09
C GLY A 18 -2.16 19.71 -19.90
N THR A 19 -0.96 19.46 -19.36
CA THR A 19 -0.01 18.52 -19.97
C THR A 19 -0.58 17.10 -19.82
N ASN A 20 -0.29 16.19 -20.76
CA ASN A 20 -0.70 14.79 -20.62
C ASN A 20 0.37 13.94 -19.90
N ALA A 21 -0.03 12.76 -19.39
CA ALA A 21 0.85 11.86 -18.64
C ALA A 21 2.12 11.44 -19.42
N SER A 22 2.01 11.18 -20.73
CA SER A 22 3.18 10.75 -21.53
C SER A 22 4.22 11.87 -21.67
N LYS A 23 3.75 13.11 -21.92
CA LYS A 23 4.62 14.29 -22.00
C LYS A 23 5.25 14.59 -20.64
N THR A 24 4.48 14.46 -19.56
CA THR A 24 4.97 14.63 -18.18
C THR A 24 6.12 13.68 -17.85
N VAL A 25 5.98 12.38 -18.18
CA VAL A 25 7.05 11.37 -17.97
C VAL A 25 8.31 11.75 -18.73
N ARG A 26 8.16 12.18 -19.99
CA ARG A 26 9.28 12.62 -20.81
C ARG A 26 9.98 13.83 -20.19
N ASN A 27 9.23 14.86 -19.81
CA ASN A 27 9.78 16.06 -19.17
C ASN A 27 10.57 15.72 -17.90
N ILE A 28 10.03 14.86 -17.04
CA ILE A 28 10.68 14.45 -15.78
C ILE A 28 11.97 13.67 -16.07
N ASN A 29 11.90 12.64 -16.92
CA ASN A 29 13.07 11.81 -17.21
C ASN A 29 14.17 12.59 -17.98
N GLU A 30 13.80 13.58 -18.81
CA GLU A 30 14.74 14.51 -19.45
C GLU A 30 15.39 15.47 -18.43
N ALA A 31 14.60 16.04 -17.52
CA ALA A 31 15.08 17.01 -16.52
C ALA A 31 16.01 16.37 -15.47
N PHE A 32 15.66 15.17 -15.00
CA PHE A 32 16.42 14.47 -13.95
C PHE A 32 17.40 13.42 -14.50
N ARG A 33 17.46 13.24 -15.84
CA ARG A 33 18.41 12.38 -16.57
C ARG A 33 18.46 10.92 -16.10
N GLU A 34 17.34 10.42 -15.62
CA GLU A 34 17.15 9.01 -15.26
C GLU A 34 15.73 8.57 -15.63
N ASN A 35 15.53 7.27 -15.86
CA ASN A 35 14.19 6.67 -16.05
C ASN A 35 13.42 6.60 -14.71
N LEU A 36 13.29 7.76 -14.08
CA LEU A 36 12.75 7.95 -12.74
C LEU A 36 11.28 7.57 -12.66
N VAL A 37 10.54 7.86 -13.73
CA VAL A 37 9.10 7.65 -13.78
C VAL A 37 8.72 6.74 -14.95
N SER A 38 7.87 5.76 -14.64
CA SER A 38 7.21 4.94 -15.65
C SER A 38 5.92 5.58 -16.19
N ARG A 39 5.60 5.30 -17.46
CA ARG A 39 4.32 5.71 -18.07
C ARG A 39 3.10 5.15 -17.33
N VAL A 40 3.21 3.97 -16.74
CA VAL A 40 2.13 3.33 -15.98
C VAL A 40 1.84 4.12 -14.71
N THR A 41 2.88 4.52 -13.99
CA THR A 41 2.77 5.33 -12.77
C THR A 41 2.09 6.66 -13.07
N ALA A 42 2.57 7.40 -14.08
CA ALA A 42 1.97 8.68 -14.45
C ALA A 42 0.52 8.53 -14.90
N LYS A 43 0.17 7.49 -15.68
CA LYS A 43 -1.23 7.25 -16.08
C LYS A 43 -2.16 7.02 -14.89
N ARG A 44 -1.72 6.28 -13.86
CA ARG A 44 -2.53 6.05 -12.64
C ARG A 44 -2.81 7.37 -11.91
N TRP A 45 -1.78 8.18 -11.68
CA TRP A 45 -1.93 9.49 -11.05
C TRP A 45 -2.84 10.43 -11.85
N PHE A 46 -2.66 10.49 -13.17
CA PHE A 46 -3.50 11.32 -14.03
C PHE A 46 -4.95 10.84 -14.08
N LYS A 47 -5.20 9.53 -13.95
CA LYS A 47 -6.56 9.01 -13.82
C LYS A 47 -7.18 9.47 -12.50
N LYS A 48 -6.46 9.31 -11.39
CA LYS A 48 -6.87 9.77 -10.05
C LYS A 48 -7.28 11.25 -10.05
N PHE A 49 -6.42 12.11 -10.63
CA PHE A 49 -6.71 13.55 -10.73
C PHE A 49 -7.92 13.87 -11.63
N LYS A 50 -8.14 13.11 -12.71
CA LYS A 50 -9.34 13.26 -13.55
C LYS A 50 -10.63 12.86 -12.83
N GLU A 51 -10.53 11.94 -11.88
CA GLU A 51 -11.64 11.50 -11.02
C GLU A 51 -11.89 12.50 -9.88
N GLY A 52 -11.11 13.59 -9.80
CA GLY A 52 -11.27 14.68 -8.82
C GLY A 52 -10.48 14.49 -7.53
N ASP A 53 -9.77 13.35 -7.37
CA ASP A 53 -8.93 13.11 -6.19
C ASP A 53 -7.51 13.63 -6.43
N GLU A 54 -7.20 14.78 -5.82
CA GLU A 54 -5.90 15.44 -5.90
C GLU A 54 -4.99 15.15 -4.70
N SER A 55 -5.38 14.22 -3.82
CA SER A 55 -4.55 13.82 -2.68
C SER A 55 -3.25 13.19 -3.18
N LEU A 56 -2.12 13.60 -2.59
CA LEU A 56 -0.79 13.07 -2.92
C LEU A 56 -0.42 11.82 -2.11
N GLU A 57 -1.31 11.41 -1.22
CA GLU A 57 -1.18 10.22 -0.40
C GLU A 57 -1.40 8.95 -1.24
N ASN A 58 -0.76 7.87 -0.82
CA ASN A 58 -1.16 6.56 -1.32
C ASN A 58 -2.53 6.25 -0.72
N GLU A 59 -3.40 5.63 -1.51
CA GLU A 59 -4.53 4.90 -0.94
C GLU A 59 -3.98 3.93 0.10
N GLU A 60 -4.65 3.84 1.25
CA GLU A 60 -4.38 2.79 2.22
C GLU A 60 -4.44 1.46 1.47
N ARG A 61 -3.27 0.81 1.36
CA ARG A 61 -3.24 -0.55 0.83
C ARG A 61 -3.94 -1.40 1.86
N GLY A 62 -5.17 -1.80 1.56
CA GLY A 62 -5.90 -2.78 2.35
C GLY A 62 -4.94 -3.91 2.68
N ARG A 63 -4.63 -4.07 3.97
CA ARG A 63 -4.01 -5.30 4.45
C ARG A 63 -5.01 -6.40 4.12
N PRO A 64 -4.57 -7.57 3.59
CA PRO A 64 -5.48 -8.69 3.46
C PRO A 64 -6.18 -8.89 4.80
N ASP A 65 -7.51 -8.99 4.76
CA ASP A 65 -8.30 -9.25 5.96
C ASP A 65 -7.66 -10.42 6.72
N SER A 66 -7.46 -10.26 8.03
CA SER A 66 -6.91 -11.34 8.82
C SER A 66 -7.88 -12.51 8.74
N VAL A 67 -7.35 -13.69 8.40
CA VAL A 67 -8.15 -14.93 8.25
C VAL A 67 -8.89 -15.30 9.54
N VAL A 68 -8.43 -14.76 10.68
CA VAL A 68 -9.04 -14.95 12.00
C VAL A 68 -9.27 -13.59 12.65
N ASP A 69 -10.39 -13.48 13.36
CA ASP A 69 -10.70 -12.35 14.21
C ASP A 69 -9.76 -12.34 15.42
N ASN A 70 -9.16 -11.19 15.69
CA ASN A 70 -8.26 -11.03 16.83
C ASN A 70 -8.96 -11.26 18.17
N GLU A 71 -10.28 -11.05 18.25
CA GLU A 71 -11.06 -11.35 19.47
C GLU A 71 -11.19 -12.86 19.70
N GLU A 72 -11.39 -13.64 18.63
CA GLU A 72 -11.47 -15.10 18.71
C GLU A 72 -10.13 -15.70 19.14
N LEU A 73 -9.04 -15.23 18.53
CA LEU A 73 -7.68 -15.63 18.91
C LEU A 73 -7.35 -15.26 20.36
N LYS A 74 -7.80 -14.07 20.81
CA LYS A 74 -7.66 -13.62 22.20
C LYS A 74 -8.41 -14.55 23.16
N GLY A 75 -9.66 -14.89 22.85
CA GLY A 75 -10.48 -15.77 23.68
C GLY A 75 -9.85 -17.16 23.87
N VAL A 76 -9.29 -17.74 22.81
CA VAL A 76 -8.62 -19.05 22.89
C VAL A 76 -7.35 -18.99 23.75
N VAL A 77 -6.56 -17.91 23.62
CA VAL A 77 -5.34 -17.72 24.41
C VAL A 77 -5.68 -17.47 25.89
N GLU A 78 -6.66 -16.64 26.19
CA GLU A 78 -7.09 -16.31 27.55
C GLU A 78 -7.73 -17.52 28.27
N ALA A 79 -8.50 -18.34 27.54
CA ALA A 79 -9.10 -19.56 28.08
C ALA A 79 -8.03 -20.55 28.59
N ASN A 80 -6.84 -20.57 27.98
CA ASN A 80 -5.73 -21.39 28.47
C ASN A 80 -4.35 -20.90 27.99
N LEU A 81 -3.70 -20.08 28.83
CA LEU A 81 -2.37 -19.52 28.61
C LEU A 81 -1.24 -20.55 28.45
N ARG A 82 -1.48 -21.84 28.77
CA ARG A 82 -0.49 -22.92 28.62
C ARG A 82 -0.65 -23.71 27.32
N GLN A 83 -1.57 -23.32 26.43
CA GLN A 83 -1.72 -23.99 25.15
C GLN A 83 -0.50 -23.73 24.25
N THR A 84 -0.15 -24.76 23.47
CA THR A 84 0.88 -24.64 22.46
C THR A 84 0.34 -23.94 21.23
N VAL A 85 1.21 -23.21 20.53
CA VAL A 85 0.92 -22.56 19.24
C VAL A 85 0.28 -23.53 18.25
N GLU A 86 0.68 -24.81 18.28
CA GLU A 86 0.14 -25.88 17.44
C GLU A 86 -1.33 -26.22 17.75
N LYS A 87 -1.73 -26.21 19.03
CA LYS A 87 -3.13 -26.43 19.40
C LYS A 87 -4.01 -25.26 18.99
N ILE A 88 -3.53 -24.03 19.20
CA ILE A 88 -4.26 -22.81 18.83
C ILE A 88 -4.43 -22.72 17.31
N ALA A 89 -3.36 -23.01 16.58
CA ALA A 89 -3.37 -23.07 15.11
C ALA A 89 -4.37 -24.10 14.58
N GLY A 90 -4.42 -25.29 15.18
CA GLY A 90 -5.38 -26.33 14.82
C GLY A 90 -6.83 -25.96 15.16
N ALA A 91 -7.06 -25.32 16.30
CA ALA A 91 -8.40 -24.91 16.73
C ALA A 91 -9.00 -23.81 15.86
N LEU A 92 -8.16 -22.92 15.35
CA LEU A 92 -8.56 -21.75 14.55
C LEU A 92 -8.31 -21.95 13.05
N GLU A 93 -7.94 -23.17 12.62
CA GLU A 93 -7.58 -23.54 11.24
C GLU A 93 -6.59 -22.56 10.56
N VAL A 94 -5.71 -21.95 11.34
CA VAL A 94 -4.70 -20.99 10.86
C VAL A 94 -3.30 -21.54 10.93
N SER A 95 -2.39 -20.93 10.17
CA SER A 95 -0.98 -21.27 10.23
C SER A 95 -0.38 -20.97 11.61
N LYS A 96 0.55 -21.82 12.06
CA LYS A 96 1.34 -21.59 13.29
C LYS A 96 2.04 -20.23 13.29
N SER A 97 2.44 -19.72 12.12
CA SER A 97 3.08 -18.42 11.98
C SER A 97 2.11 -17.25 12.20
N SER A 98 0.82 -17.39 11.86
CA SER A 98 -0.21 -16.40 12.19
C SER A 98 -0.38 -16.26 13.71
N VAL A 99 -0.45 -17.39 14.42
CA VAL A 99 -0.58 -17.42 15.89
C VAL A 99 0.69 -16.89 16.57
N SER A 100 1.89 -17.28 16.09
CA SER A 100 3.15 -16.79 16.64
C SER A 100 3.31 -15.28 16.50
N ARG A 101 2.91 -14.70 15.36
CA ARG A 101 2.93 -13.26 15.12
C ARG A 101 2.01 -12.49 16.07
N TYR A 102 0.91 -13.10 16.51
CA TYR A 102 -0.02 -12.49 17.45
C TYR A 102 0.49 -12.53 18.90
N LEU A 103 1.27 -13.56 19.26
CA LEU A 103 1.80 -13.75 20.61
C LEU A 103 3.14 -13.03 20.86
N GLN A 104 3.73 -12.40 19.85
CA GLN A 104 4.96 -11.58 19.96
C GLN A 104 4.64 -10.17 20.48
#